data_AF-A0A518FK81-F1
#
_entry.id   AF-A0A518FK81-F1
#
_cell.length_a   1.000
_cell.length_b   1.000
_cell.length_c   1.000
_cell.angle_alpha   90.00
_cell.angle_beta   90.00
_cell.angle_gamma   90.00
#
_symmetry.space_group_name_H-M   'P 1'
#
loop_
_entity.id
_entity.type
_entity.pdbx_description
1 polymer ?
#
loop_
_entity_poly.entity_id
_entity_poly.type
_entity_poly.pdbx_seq_one_letter_code
_entity_poly.pdbx_strand_id
1 'polypeptide(L)'
;MTALPHTLKLPIRLKELFEVCETDCVAGCCGIEAFNFAPIRIAAYLTKYNDRTAEIFLSEIKKNLESLLTQVDTFKPNDRGFICSIEELNQCFTSESFLELILMLQRNTNLAQKVIAYANQISQNDSSE
;
A
#
# COMPACT_ATOMS: atom_id res chain seq x y z
N MET A 1 -29.66 -15.85 2.83
CA MET A 1 -29.00 -14.69 2.18
C MET A 1 -27.65 -14.53 2.87
N THR A 2 -26.53 -14.63 2.14
CA THR A 2 -25.19 -14.44 2.71
C THR A 2 -25.00 -12.96 3.03
N ALA A 3 -24.55 -12.63 4.24
CA ALA A 3 -24.22 -11.25 4.57
C ALA A 3 -23.02 -10.77 3.73
N LEU A 4 -23.13 -9.57 3.15
CA LEU A 4 -22.00 -8.93 2.48
C LEU A 4 -20.98 -8.46 3.52
N PRO A 5 -19.67 -8.53 3.24
CA PRO A 5 -18.64 -8.02 4.14
C PRO A 5 -18.70 -6.48 4.23
N HIS A 6 -18.04 -5.91 5.23
CA HIS A 6 -17.96 -4.46 5.38
C HIS A 6 -17.23 -3.82 4.20
N THR A 7 -17.74 -2.72 3.66
CA THR A 7 -16.99 -1.95 2.65
C THR A 7 -15.95 -1.07 3.34
N LEU A 8 -14.68 -1.30 3.04
CA LEU A 8 -13.56 -0.52 3.55
C LEU A 8 -13.10 0.46 2.47
N LYS A 9 -13.01 1.75 2.81
CA LYS A 9 -12.55 2.80 1.88
C LYS A 9 -11.07 3.09 2.13
N LEU A 10 -10.29 3.15 1.05
CA LEU A 10 -8.88 3.49 1.14
C LEU A 10 -8.69 4.98 1.42
N PRO A 11 -7.88 5.35 2.43
CA PRO A 11 -7.39 6.72 2.60
C PRO A 11 -6.66 7.22 1.36
N ILE A 12 -6.74 8.53 1.09
CA ILE A 12 -6.23 9.12 -0.16
C ILE A 12 -4.78 8.75 -0.48
N ARG A 13 -3.88 8.75 0.51
CA ARG A 13 -2.47 8.38 0.29
C ARG A 13 -2.26 6.92 -0.06
N LEU A 14 -3.10 6.04 0.46
CA LEU A 14 -3.07 4.63 0.06
C LEU A 14 -3.65 4.48 -1.33
N LYS A 15 -4.71 5.20 -1.67
CA LYS A 15 -5.23 5.20 -3.04
C LYS A 15 -4.16 5.63 -4.06
N GLU A 16 -3.48 6.75 -3.83
CA GLU A 16 -2.39 7.23 -4.68
C GLU A 16 -1.24 6.20 -4.79
N LEU A 17 -0.88 5.55 -3.68
CA LEU A 17 0.14 4.49 -3.68
C LEU A 17 -0.27 3.31 -4.57
N PHE A 18 -1.52 2.87 -4.46
CA PHE A 18 -2.03 1.74 -5.24
C PHE A 18 -2.10 2.08 -6.73
N GLU A 19 -2.59 3.27 -7.10
CA GLU A 19 -2.61 3.74 -8.49
C GLU A 19 -1.22 3.72 -9.13
N VAL A 20 -0.17 4.08 -8.39
CA VAL A 20 1.21 4.04 -8.91
C VAL A 20 1.80 2.63 -8.93
N CYS A 21 1.28 1.74 -8.08
CA CYS A 21 1.68 0.34 -8.04
C CYS A 21 0.90 -0.54 -9.02
N GLU A 22 -0.16 -0.04 -9.68
CA GLU A 22 -0.91 -0.77 -10.69
C GLU A 22 -0.01 -1.11 -11.90
N THR A 23 -0.23 -2.30 -12.46
CA THR A 23 0.55 -2.86 -13.57
C THR A 23 -0.26 -2.79 -14.87
N ASP A 24 0.13 -3.55 -15.89
CA ASP A 24 -0.56 -3.56 -17.19
C ASP A 24 -1.98 -4.18 -17.11
N CYS A 25 -2.28 -4.94 -16.04
CA CYS A 25 -3.65 -5.33 -15.73
C CYS A 25 -4.32 -4.29 -14.84
N VAL A 26 -5.64 -4.10 -15.01
CA VAL A 26 -6.44 -3.24 -14.13
C VAL A 26 -7.07 -4.02 -12.98
N ALA A 27 -7.26 -3.38 -11.82
CA ALA A 27 -7.88 -3.99 -10.64
C ALA A 27 -9.25 -4.61 -10.94
N GLY A 28 -10.03 -4.01 -11.85
CA GLY A 28 -11.32 -4.56 -12.29
C GLY A 28 -11.26 -5.95 -12.94
N CYS A 29 -10.09 -6.39 -13.42
CA CYS A 29 -9.88 -7.70 -14.03
C CYS A 29 -9.07 -8.65 -13.14
N CYS A 30 -7.93 -8.18 -12.59
CA CYS A 30 -7.01 -9.02 -11.82
C CYS A 30 -7.11 -8.85 -10.30
N GLY A 31 -7.97 -7.96 -9.79
CA GLY A 31 -8.08 -7.69 -8.37
C GLY A 31 -6.76 -7.19 -7.77
N ILE A 32 -6.37 -7.73 -6.61
CA ILE A 32 -5.10 -7.37 -5.95
C ILE A 32 -3.86 -7.75 -6.77
N GLU A 33 -3.95 -8.74 -7.65
CA GLU A 33 -2.85 -9.17 -8.53
C GLU A 33 -2.54 -8.16 -9.64
N ALA A 34 -3.41 -7.16 -9.84
CA ALA A 34 -3.12 -6.03 -10.73
C ALA A 34 -1.98 -5.13 -10.20
N PHE A 35 -1.61 -5.25 -8.92
CA PHE A 35 -0.69 -4.34 -8.26
C PHE A 35 0.65 -5.00 -7.96
N ASN A 36 1.73 -4.25 -8.21
CA ASN A 36 3.09 -4.62 -7.82
C ASN A 36 3.65 -3.59 -6.83
N PHE A 37 3.60 -3.94 -5.55
CA PHE A 37 4.10 -3.13 -4.44
C PHE A 37 5.62 -3.27 -4.22
N ALA A 38 6.40 -3.60 -5.25
CA ALA A 38 7.85 -3.70 -5.12
C ALA A 38 8.44 -2.37 -4.60
N PRO A 39 9.43 -2.42 -3.67
CA PRO A 39 10.02 -1.23 -3.07
C PRO A 39 10.52 -0.19 -4.09
N ILE A 40 11.01 -0.65 -5.25
CA ILE A 40 11.51 0.22 -6.32
C ILE A 40 10.41 1.08 -6.96
N ARG A 41 9.19 0.55 -7.12
CA ARG A 41 8.06 1.31 -7.68
C ARG A 41 7.60 2.38 -6.69
N ILE A 42 7.53 2.01 -5.41
CA ILE A 42 7.22 2.94 -4.33
C ILE A 42 8.30 4.03 -4.21
N ALA A 43 9.58 3.66 -4.31
CA ALA A 43 10.68 4.63 -4.29
C ALA A 43 10.59 5.61 -5.46
N ALA A 44 10.37 5.12 -6.68
CA ALA A 44 10.22 5.94 -7.88
C ALA A 44 9.03 6.92 -7.80
N TYR A 45 7.96 6.54 -7.11
CA TYR A 45 6.86 7.45 -6.80
C TYR A 45 7.32 8.59 -5.88
N LEU A 46 7.97 8.24 -4.78
CA LEU A 46 8.38 9.18 -3.73
C LEU A 46 9.44 10.17 -4.22
N THR A 47 10.33 9.76 -5.14
CA THR A 47 11.36 10.64 -5.72
C THR A 47 10.79 11.76 -6.61
N LYS A 48 9.50 11.72 -6.95
CA LYS A 48 8.82 12.85 -7.63
C LYS A 48 8.67 14.07 -6.72
N TYR A 49 8.82 13.88 -5.41
CA TYR A 49 8.69 14.91 -4.40
C TYR A 49 10.07 15.25 -3.82
N ASN A 50 10.19 16.44 -3.24
CA ASN A 50 11.37 16.74 -2.40
C ASN A 50 11.38 15.86 -1.14
N ASP A 51 12.55 15.71 -0.51
CA ASP A 51 12.77 14.83 0.63
C ASP A 51 11.75 15.03 1.76
N ARG A 52 11.48 16.29 2.13
CA ARG A 52 10.53 16.63 3.20
C ARG A 52 9.11 16.16 2.86
N THR A 53 8.69 16.36 1.62
CA THR A 53 7.38 15.90 1.16
C THR A 53 7.34 14.37 1.13
N ALA A 54 8.36 13.70 0.62
CA ALA A 54 8.43 12.24 0.61
C ALA A 54 8.32 11.64 2.03
N GLU A 55 8.99 12.23 3.02
CA GLU A 55 8.88 11.82 4.43
C GLU A 55 7.47 11.98 5.00
N ILE A 56 6.78 13.09 4.69
CA ILE A 56 5.39 13.32 5.09
C ILE A 56 4.49 12.24 4.49
N PHE A 57 4.61 11.97 3.19
CA PHE A 57 3.85 10.93 2.51
C PHE A 57 4.06 9.54 3.14
N LEU A 58 5.31 9.18 3.41
CA LEU A 58 5.66 7.92 4.06
C LEU A 58 5.02 7.81 5.46
N SER A 59 5.06 8.89 6.24
CA SER A 59 4.44 8.94 7.57
C SER A 59 2.92 8.78 7.49
N GLU A 60 2.27 9.47 6.54
CA GLU A 60 0.82 9.36 6.31
C GLU A 60 0.42 7.95 5.85
N ILE A 61 1.20 7.32 4.96
CA ILE A 61 0.97 5.93 4.55
C ILE A 61 1.02 5.01 5.77
N LYS A 62 2.06 5.10 6.61
CA LYS A 62 2.21 4.24 7.81
C LYS A 62 1.03 4.41 8.78
N LYS A 63 0.67 5.65 9.08
CA LYS A 63 -0.48 5.96 9.94
C LYS A 63 -1.80 5.43 9.37
N ASN A 64 -1.99 5.55 8.06
CA ASN A 64 -3.19 5.03 7.40
C ASN A 64 -3.25 3.50 7.47
N LEU A 65 -2.12 2.79 7.29
CA LEU A 65 -2.06 1.32 7.43
C LEU A 65 -2.41 0.87 8.86
N GLU A 66 -1.89 1.55 9.89
CA GLU A 66 -2.22 1.28 11.29
C GLU A 66 -3.70 1.55 11.61
N SER A 67 -4.24 2.65 11.07
CA SER A 67 -5.64 2.99 11.23
C SER A 67 -6.56 1.97 10.56
N LEU A 68 -6.19 1.47 9.38
CA LEU A 68 -6.95 0.42 8.69
C LEU A 68 -6.93 -0.87 9.49
N LEU A 69 -5.77 -1.27 10.05
CA LEU A 69 -5.65 -2.46 10.89
C LEU A 69 -6.57 -2.36 12.12
N THR A 70 -6.54 -1.22 12.81
CA THR A 70 -7.42 -0.96 13.97
C THR A 70 -8.90 -0.99 13.58
N GLN A 71 -9.24 -0.47 12.40
CA GLN A 71 -10.61 -0.46 11.92
C GLN A 71 -11.13 -1.87 11.64
N VAL A 72 -10.33 -2.71 10.96
CA VAL A 72 -10.75 -4.07 10.59
C VAL A 72 -10.84 -5.02 11.78
N ASP A 73 -10.10 -4.78 12.86
CA ASP A 73 -10.21 -5.56 14.10
C ASP A 73 -11.61 -5.49 14.72
N THR A 74 -12.40 -4.46 14.38
CA THR A 74 -13.79 -4.32 14.82
C THR A 74 -14.80 -5.05 13.93
N PHE A 75 -14.39 -5.51 12.74
CA PHE A 75 -15.28 -6.12 11.77
C PHE A 75 -15.51 -7.60 12.08
N LYS A 76 -16.77 -8.02 11.95
CA LYS A 76 -17.11 -9.44 12.09
C LYS A 76 -17.05 -10.13 10.73
N PRO A 77 -16.43 -11.32 10.64
CA PRO A 77 -16.48 -12.11 9.42
C PRO A 77 -17.92 -12.47 9.04
N ASN A 78 -18.22 -12.51 7.75
CA ASN A 78 -19.46 -13.09 7.24
C ASN A 78 -19.38 -14.63 7.21
N ASP A 79 -20.45 -15.28 6.71
CA ASP A 79 -20.55 -16.75 6.62
C ASP A 79 -19.46 -17.41 5.75
N ARG A 80 -18.71 -16.62 4.97
CA ARG A 80 -17.60 -17.07 4.11
C ARG A 80 -16.23 -16.72 4.69
N GLY A 81 -16.17 -16.11 5.88
CA GLY A 81 -14.94 -15.70 6.55
C GLY A 81 -14.36 -14.35 6.10
N PHE A 82 -15.05 -13.60 5.22
CA PHE A 82 -14.60 -12.28 4.79
C PHE A 82 -15.00 -11.21 5.81
N ILE A 83 -14.05 -10.34 6.16
CA ILE A 83 -14.25 -9.22 7.09
C ILE A 83 -14.55 -7.92 6.35
N CYS A 84 -13.94 -7.71 5.18
CA CYS A 84 -14.13 -6.50 4.40
C CYS A 84 -14.00 -6.75 2.89
N SER A 85 -14.48 -5.79 2.11
CA SER A 85 -14.22 -5.64 0.69
C SER A 85 -13.64 -4.26 0.43
N ILE A 86 -12.63 -4.17 -0.42
CA ILE A 86 -12.11 -2.90 -0.94
C ILE A 86 -12.45 -2.85 -2.43
N GLU A 87 -13.25 -1.85 -2.80
CA GLU A 87 -13.79 -1.69 -4.15
C GLU A 87 -12.68 -1.38 -5.15
N GLU A 88 -11.74 -0.50 -4.77
CA GLU A 88 -10.58 -0.12 -5.57
C GLU A 88 -9.67 -1.31 -5.91
N LEU A 89 -9.75 -2.39 -5.13
CA LEU A 89 -8.96 -3.61 -5.32
C LEU A 89 -9.77 -4.75 -5.92
N ASN A 90 -11.08 -4.54 -6.13
CA ASN A 90 -12.02 -5.55 -6.56
C ASN A 90 -11.88 -6.87 -5.76
N GLN A 91 -11.64 -6.77 -4.44
CA GLN A 91 -11.22 -7.89 -3.62
C GLN A 91 -11.93 -7.91 -2.26
N CYS A 92 -12.33 -9.10 -1.83
CA CYS A 92 -12.75 -9.37 -0.46
C CYS A 92 -11.58 -9.96 0.34
N PHE A 93 -11.46 -9.56 1.60
CA PHE A 93 -10.38 -9.98 2.48
C PHE A 93 -10.90 -10.71 3.71
N THR A 94 -10.21 -11.79 4.05
CA THR A 94 -10.23 -12.38 5.39
C THR A 94 -9.29 -11.58 6.31
N SER A 95 -9.38 -11.78 7.63
CA SER A 95 -8.44 -11.13 8.56
C SER A 95 -6.98 -11.44 8.22
N GLU A 96 -6.69 -12.68 7.85
CA GLU A 96 -5.35 -13.14 7.49
C GLU A 96 -4.83 -12.46 6.22
N SER A 97 -5.57 -12.55 5.11
CA SER A 97 -5.15 -11.93 3.84
C SER A 97 -5.07 -10.40 3.91
N PHE A 98 -5.91 -9.76 4.72
CA PHE A 98 -5.81 -8.32 4.97
C PHE A 98 -4.53 -7.98 5.74
N LEU A 99 -4.21 -8.74 6.79
CA LEU A 99 -2.99 -8.56 7.56
C LEU A 99 -1.73 -8.76 6.70
N GLU A 100 -1.73 -9.78 5.84
CA GLU A 100 -0.65 -10.03 4.87
C GLU A 100 -0.43 -8.83 3.95
N LEU A 101 -1.51 -8.26 3.41
CA LEU A 101 -1.46 -7.04 2.60
C LEU A 101 -0.83 -5.88 3.37
N ILE A 102 -1.29 -5.62 4.61
CA ILE A 102 -0.76 -4.54 5.45
C ILE A 102 0.74 -4.74 5.75
N LEU A 103 1.14 -5.95 6.14
CA LEU A 103 2.54 -6.27 6.45
C LEU A 103 3.44 -6.12 5.22
N MET A 104 2.98 -6.57 4.05
CA MET A 104 3.68 -6.37 2.78
C MET A 104 3.86 -4.87 2.48
N LEU A 105 2.81 -4.07 2.59
CA LEU A 105 2.86 -2.63 2.32
C LEU A 105 3.79 -1.91 3.29
N GLN A 106 3.73 -2.22 4.59
CA GLN A 106 4.64 -1.67 5.60
C GLN A 106 6.09 -2.03 5.29
N ARG A 107 6.38 -3.30 5.00
CA ARG A 107 7.72 -3.78 4.66
C ARG A 107 8.25 -3.05 3.44
N ASN A 108 7.48 -3.00 2.35
CA ASN A 108 7.96 -2.47 1.08
C ASN A 108 8.08 -0.94 1.10
N THR A 109 7.23 -0.25 1.87
CA THR A 109 7.35 1.19 2.12
C THR A 109 8.63 1.52 2.90
N ASN A 110 8.98 0.70 3.91
CA ASN A 110 10.25 0.87 4.64
C ASN A 110 11.47 0.55 3.76
N LEU A 111 11.38 -0.44 2.89
CA LEU A 111 12.45 -0.75 1.93
C LEU A 111 12.61 0.36 0.88
N ALA A 112 11.52 0.97 0.41
CA ALA A 112 11.57 2.07 -0.54
C ALA A 112 12.36 3.27 0.01
N GLN A 113 12.18 3.60 1.28
CA GLN A 113 12.97 4.65 1.95
C GLN A 113 14.48 4.34 1.93
N LYS A 114 14.86 3.07 2.13
CA LYS A 114 16.26 2.64 2.05
C LYS A 114 16.82 2.72 0.63
N VAL A 115 16.01 2.39 -0.37
CA VAL A 115 16.39 2.51 -1.80
C VAL A 115 16.69 3.97 -2.15
N ILE A 116 15.85 4.91 -1.72
CA ILE A 116 16.07 6.35 -1.96
C ILE A 116 17.37 6.82 -1.28
N ALA A 117 17.56 6.47 0.00
CA ALA A 117 18.76 6.85 0.74
C ALA A 117 20.04 6.31 0.07
N TYR A 118 20.02 5.07 -0.40
CA TYR A 118 21.14 4.47 -1.12
C TYR A 118 21.41 5.15 -2.47
N ALA A 119 20.37 5.44 -3.25
CA ALA A 119 20.52 6.16 -4.52
C ALA A 119 21.13 7.56 -4.33
N ASN A 120 20.71 8.28 -3.28
CA ASN A 120 21.26 9.61 -2.97
C ASN A 120 22.74 9.55 -2.59
N GLN A 121 23.19 8.49 -1.91
CA GLN A 121 24.61 8.30 -1.56
C GLN A 121 25.48 8.06 -2.80
N ILE A 122 24.99 7.29 -3.78
CA ILE A 122 25.71 7.05 -5.04
C ILE A 122 25.92 8.38 -5.78
N SER A 123 24.85 9.17 -5.96
CA SER A 123 24.92 10.44 -6.68
C SER A 123 25.88 11.46 -6.05
N GLN A 124 26.02 11.44 -4.72
CA GLN A 124 26.97 12.32 -4.01
C GLN A 124 28.43 11.89 -4.19
N ASN A 125 28.68 10.59 -4.29
CA ASN A 125 30.03 10.06 -4.52
C ASN A 125 30.49 10.33 -5.96
N ASP A 126 29.60 10.26 -6.95
CA ASP A 126 29.91 10.57 -8.35
C ASP A 126 30.13 12.08 -8.62
N SER A 127 29.65 12.96 -7.73
CA SER A 127 29.81 14.41 -7.85
C SER A 127 31.11 14.94 -7.21
N SER A 128 31.94 14.05 -6.66
CA SER A 128 33.16 14.39 -5.91
C SER A 128 34.47 14.11 -6.67
N GLU A 129 34.38 13.80 -7.97
CA GLU A 129 35.51 13.71 -8.93
C GLU A 129 35.57 14.95 -9.85
#